data_AF-A0A7X7C2V9-F1
#
_entry.id   AF-A0A7X7C2V9-F1
#
_cell.length_a   1.000
_cell.length_b   1.000
_cell.length_c   1.000
_cell.angle_alpha   90.00
_cell.angle_beta   90.00
_cell.angle_gamma   90.00
#
_symmetry.space_group_name_H-M   'P 1'
#
loop_
_entity.id
_entity.type
_entity.pdbx_description
1 polymer ?
#
loop_
_entity_poly.entity_id
_entity_poly.type
_entity_poly.pdbx_seq_one_letter_code
_entity_poly.pdbx_strand_id
1 'polypeptide(L)' 'LTGWLLAYFGFQANTAQNPETIQGIKMFMSLLPAIGTVLSIILISLYPLSEKKMRKISIALERRRDNDATKL' A
#
# COMPACT_ATOMS: atom_id res chain seq x y z
N LEU A 1 -5.02 -16.03 0.75
CA LEU A 1 -4.28 -15.35 1.85
C LEU A 1 -5.14 -15.18 3.11
N THR A 2 -6.32 -14.56 3.01
CA THR A 2 -7.22 -14.32 4.16
C THR A 2 -7.64 -15.59 4.89
N GLY A 3 -8.06 -16.64 4.17
CA GLY A 3 -8.44 -17.93 4.79
C GLY A 3 -7.31 -18.63 5.54
N TRP A 4 -6.06 -18.50 5.07
CA TRP A 4 -4.88 -19.07 5.75
C TRP A 4 -4.62 -18.38 7.09
N LEU A 5 -4.80 -17.07 7.14
CA LEU A 5 -4.59 -16.29 8.36
C LEU A 5 -5.73 -16.49 9.37
N LEU A 6 -6.96 -16.66 8.90
CA LEU A 6 -8.08 -17.08 9.75
C LEU A 6 -7.86 -18.48 10.32
N ALA A 7 -7.36 -19.42 9.51
CA ALA A 7 -7.00 -20.75 9.97
C ALA A 7 -5.87 -20.72 11.02
N TYR A 8 -4.88 -19.82 10.87
CA TYR A 8 -3.84 -19.58 11.87
C TYR A 8 -4.41 -19.13 13.23
N PHE A 9 -5.47 -18.32 13.24
CA PHE A 9 -6.19 -17.93 14.46
C PHE A 9 -7.17 -19.01 14.97
N GLY A 10 -7.23 -20.18 14.34
CA GLY A 10 -8.08 -21.31 14.75
C GLY A 10 -9.54 -21.18 14.33
N PHE A 11 -9.85 -20.34 13.34
CA PHE A 11 -11.22 -20.17 12.85
C PHE A 11 -11.80 -21.49 12.30
N GLN A 12 -13.00 -21.83 12.76
CA GLN A 12 -13.79 -22.95 12.24
C GLN A 12 -15.16 -22.47 11.76
N ALA A 13 -15.57 -22.84 10.55
CA ALA A 13 -16.88 -22.45 10.05
C ALA A 13 -18.01 -23.16 10.80
N ASN A 14 -19.17 -22.50 10.91
CA ASN A 14 -20.43 -23.06 11.40
C ASN A 14 -20.39 -23.61 12.84
N THR A 15 -19.44 -23.15 13.65
CA THR A 15 -19.31 -23.50 15.06
C THR A 15 -19.11 -22.26 15.92
N ALA A 16 -19.43 -22.34 17.20
CA ALA A 16 -19.10 -21.27 18.15
C ALA A 16 -17.58 -21.20 18.31
N GLN A 17 -17.01 -20.02 18.10
CA GLN A 17 -15.57 -19.79 18.24
C GLN A 17 -15.21 -19.58 19.72
N ASN A 18 -14.02 -20.02 20.12
CA ASN A 18 -13.50 -19.69 21.45
C ASN A 18 -13.09 -18.20 21.54
N PRO A 19 -12.94 -17.64 22.75
CA PRO A 19 -12.58 -16.24 22.94
C PRO A 19 -11.27 -15.83 22.27
N GLU A 20 -10.28 -16.71 22.25
CA GLU A 20 -8.95 -16.47 21.69
C GLU A 20 -9.01 -16.30 20.17
N THR A 21 -9.76 -17.16 19.49
CA THR A 21 -10.01 -17.08 18.04
C THR A 21 -10.77 -15.80 17.69
N ILE A 22 -11.78 -15.41 18.48
CA ILE A 22 -12.50 -14.14 18.28
C ILE A 22 -11.54 -12.95 18.43
N GLN A 23 -10.65 -12.97 19.41
CA GLN A 23 -9.64 -11.93 19.59
C GLN A 23 -8.69 -11.87 18.39
N GLY A 24 -8.23 -13.02 17.90
CA GLY A 24 -7.41 -13.11 16.69
C GLY A 24 -8.08 -12.50 15.46
N ILE A 25 -9.37 -12.80 15.25
CA ILE A 25 -10.18 -12.23 14.16
C ILE A 25 -10.31 -10.70 14.31
N LYS A 26 -10.55 -10.21 15.54
CA LYS A 26 -10.59 -8.76 15.81
C LYS A 26 -9.26 -8.08 15.48
N MET A 27 -8.12 -8.70 15.82
CA MET A 27 -6.80 -8.20 15.46
C MET A 27 -6.57 -8.20 13.94
N PHE A 28 -7.03 -9.24 13.24
CA PHE A 28 -6.98 -9.32 11.80
C PHE A 28 -7.78 -8.20 11.11
N MET A 29 -8.91 -7.79 11.69
CA MET A 29 -9.75 -6.71 11.16
C MET A 29 -9.29 -5.30 11.59
N SER A 30 -8.26 -5.17 12.43
CA SER A 30 -7.83 -3.87 12.98
C SER A 30 -6.32 -3.68 12.94
N LEU A 31 -5.59 -4.30 13.87
CA LEU A 31 -4.16 -4.07 14.10
C LEU A 31 -3.29 -4.47 12.92
N LEU A 32 -3.53 -5.64 12.32
CA LEU A 32 -2.73 -6.11 11.18
C LEU A 32 -2.87 -5.19 9.95
N PRO A 33 -4.08 -4.79 9.52
CA PRO A 33 -4.26 -3.77 8.49
C PRO A 33 -3.61 -2.43 8.85
N ALA A 34 -3.73 -1.97 10.10
CA ALA A 34 -3.15 -0.71 10.55
C ALA A 34 -1.62 -0.68 10.38
N ILE A 35 -0.93 -1.77 10.75
CA ILE A 35 0.51 -1.93 10.52
C ILE A 35 0.82 -1.87 9.01
N GLY A 36 0.04 -2.57 8.19
CA GLY A 36 0.18 -2.53 6.73
C GLY A 36 0.05 -1.12 6.15
N THR A 37 -0.89 -0.32 6.65
CA THR A 37 -1.06 1.08 6.26
C THR A 37 0.14 1.93 6.67
N VAL A 38 0.61 1.82 7.91
CA VAL A 38 1.78 2.57 8.39
C VAL A 38 3.02 2.24 7.57
N LEU A 39 3.28 0.97 7.29
CA LEU A 39 4.37 0.54 6.42
C LEU A 39 4.23 1.11 5.00
N SER A 40 3.01 1.11 4.45
CA SER A 40 2.74 1.69 3.13
C SER A 40 3.03 3.19 3.09
N ILE A 41 2.63 3.94 4.12
CA ILE A 41 2.91 5.37 4.25
C ILE A 41 4.43 5.61 4.28
N ILE A 42 5.19 4.83 5.07
CA ILE A 42 6.64 4.95 5.14
C ILE A 42 7.27 4.71 3.77
N LEU A 43 6.91 3.61 3.10
CA LEU A 43 7.46 3.26 1.79
C LEU A 43 7.13 4.31 0.71
N ILE A 44 5.90 4.82 0.69
CA ILE A 44 5.47 5.88 -0.24
C ILE A 44 6.20 7.19 0.08
N SER A 45 6.40 7.52 1.37
CA SER A 45 7.08 8.75 1.78
C SER A 45 8.57 8.74 1.43
N LEU A 46 9.20 7.56 1.43
CA LEU A 46 10.58 7.37 0.97
C LEU A 46 10.69 7.36 -0.56
N TYR A 47 9.58 7.29 -1.30
CA TYR A 47 9.58 7.38 -2.75
C TYR A 47 9.75 8.84 -3.18
N PRO A 48 10.84 9.21 -3.89
CA PRO A 48 11.18 10.60 -4.15
C PRO A 48 10.34 11.24 -5.27
N LEU A 49 9.15 10.72 -5.58
CA LEU A 49 8.27 11.22 -6.64
C LEU A 49 7.21 12.16 -6.07
N SER A 50 7.65 13.36 -5.70
CA SER A 50 6.70 14.44 -5.41
C SER A 50 6.11 15.01 -6.69
N GLU A 51 4.92 15.60 -6.59
CA GLU A 51 4.27 16.33 -7.68
C GLU A 51 5.19 17.40 -8.29
N LYS A 52 5.96 18.08 -7.43
CA LYS A 52 6.99 19.05 -7.84
C LYS A 52 8.07 18.43 -8.72
N LYS A 53 8.56 17.23 -8.36
CA LYS A 53 9.55 16.51 -9.16
C LYS A 53 8.95 16.07 -10.50
N MET A 54 7.69 15.62 -10.49
CA MET A 54 7.00 15.24 -11.72
C MET A 54 6.86 16.42 -12.68
N ARG A 55 6.35 17.56 -12.20
CA ARG A 55 6.22 18.77 -13.01
C ARG A 55 7.58 19.23 -13.56
N LYS A 56 8.65 19.17 -12.75
CA LYS A 56 10.00 19.52 -13.20
C LYS A 56 10.47 18.62 -14.35
N ILE A 57 10.21 17.31 -14.27
CA ILE A 57 10.56 16.35 -15.31
C ILE A 57 9.74 16.61 -16.57
N SER A 58 8.43 16.82 -16.46
CA SER A 58 7.56 17.10 -17.63
C SER A 58 7.99 18.35 -18.40
N ILE A 59 8.26 19.46 -17.70
CA ILE A 59 8.76 20.69 -18.33
C ILE A 59 10.11 20.45 -19.01
N ALA A 60 11.00 19.69 -18.37
CA ALA A 60 12.29 19.36 -18.97
C ALA A 60 12.14 18.50 -20.24
N LEU A 61 11.15 17.62 -20.29
CA LEU A 61 10.85 16.80 -21.47
C LEU A 61 10.23 17.63 -22.61
N GLU A 62 9.29 18.53 -22.30
CA GLU A 62 8.71 19.45 -23.30
C GLU A 62 9.76 20.33 -23.95
N ARG A 63 10.63 20.96 -23.15
CA ARG A 63 11.73 21.78 -23.70
C ARG A 63 12.66 21.00 -24.61
N ARG A 64 12.93 19.73 -24.32
CA ARG A 64 13.76 18.88 -25.20
C ARG A 64 13.06 18.66 -26.54
N ARG A 65 11.76 18.36 -26.52
CA ARG A 65 10.96 18.17 -27.73
C ARG A 65 10.91 19.44 -28.60
N ASP A 66 10.71 20.60 -27.99
CA ASP A 66 10.65 21.88 -28.73
C ASP A 66 12.02 22.23 -29.34
N ASN A 67 13.11 21.99 -28.60
CA ASN A 67 14.47 22.20 -29.10
C ASN A 67 14.80 21.26 -30.27
N ASP A 68 14.35 20.01 -30.24
CA ASP A 68 14.55 19.06 -31.34
C ASP A 68 13.71 19.44 -32.57
N ALA A 69 12.49 19.96 -32.37
CA ALA A 69 11.64 20.47 -33.45
C ALA A 69 12.19 21.74 -34.10
N THR A 70 12.89 22.59 -33.34
CA THR A 70 13.49 23.86 -33.82
C THR A 70 14.83 23.64 -34.54
N LYS A 71 15.40 22.43 -34.46
CA LYS A 71 16.66 22.07 -35.14
C LYS A 71 16.48 21.56 -36.58
N LEU A 72 15.24 21.38 -37.04
CA LEU A 72 14.87 21.00 -38.41
C LEU A 72 14.56 22.25 -39.23
#